data_AF-A0A0H3C7D2-F1
#
_entry.id   AF-A0A0H3C7D2-F1
#
_cell.length_a   1.000
_cell.length_b   1.000
_cell.length_c   1.000
_cell.angle_alpha   90.00
_cell.angle_beta   90.00
_cell.angle_gamma   90.00
#
_symmetry.space_group_name_H-M   'P 1'
#
loop_
_entity.id
_entity.type
_entity.pdbx_description
1 polymer ?
#
loop_
_entity_poly.entity_id
_entity_poly.type
_entity_poly.pdbx_seq_one_letter_code
_entity_poly.pdbx_strand_id
1 'polypeptide(L)'
;MLVLEAMLLAIGAILLALGHDRAGIAAVAMAMGAENAVFQRNGDVTVGLTYMTGALVKVGQRIAGAIVGREPNDWWRYALLWAGLACGGALGALTYLTVGAAALWIAVAIVLGGALWAERRYRSV
;
A
#
# COMPACT_ATOMS: atom_id res chain seq x y z
N MET A 1 -3.80 11.73 -7.25
CA MET A 1 -4.16 10.89 -6.09
C MET A 1 -2.94 10.63 -5.20
N LEU A 2 -1.80 10.15 -5.70
CA LEU A 2 -0.56 9.98 -4.89
C LEU A 2 -0.10 11.27 -4.17
N VAL A 3 -0.24 12.44 -4.82
CA VAL A 3 0.04 13.74 -4.17
C VAL A 3 -0.85 13.99 -2.96
N LEU A 4 -2.15 13.66 -3.05
CA LEU A 4 -3.10 13.82 -1.94
C LEU A 4 -2.74 12.90 -0.78
N GLU A 5 -2.41 11.64 -1.06
CA GLU A 5 -1.97 10.68 -0.07
C GLU A 5 -0.70 11.17 0.66
N ALA A 6 0.30 11.63 -0.09
CA ALA A 6 1.52 12.17 0.49
C ALA A 6 1.27 13.43 1.35
N MET A 7 0.36 14.31 0.93
CA MET A 7 -0.05 15.47 1.72
C MET A 7 -0.73 15.05 3.03
N LEU A 8 -1.63 14.08 2.99
CA LEU A 8 -2.31 13.57 4.18
C LEU A 8 -1.34 12.91 5.16
N LEU A 9 -0.37 12.13 4.66
CA LEU A 9 0.69 11.56 5.48
C LEU A 9 1.60 12.62 6.11
N ALA A 10 1.96 13.67 5.36
CA ALA A 10 2.77 14.77 5.88
C ALA A 10 2.02 15.58 6.95
N ILE A 11 0.74 15.87 6.72
CA ILE A 11 -0.13 16.51 7.71
C ILE A 11 -0.25 15.64 8.96
N GLY A 12 -0.45 14.32 8.79
CA GLY A 12 -0.45 13.36 9.88
C GLY A 12 0.84 13.40 10.69
N ALA A 13 2.00 13.28 10.02
CA ALA A 13 3.31 13.33 10.66
C ALA A 13 3.53 14.61 11.47
N ILE A 14 3.15 15.77 10.92
CA ILE A 14 3.24 17.07 11.60
C ILE A 14 2.31 17.11 12.82
N LEU A 15 1.06 16.69 12.68
CA LEU A 15 0.08 16.70 13.78
C LEU A 15 0.50 15.78 14.94
N LEU A 16 1.02 14.58 14.63
CA LEU A 16 1.59 13.70 15.66
C LEU A 16 2.81 14.34 16.33
N ALA A 17 3.69 15.01 15.57
CA ALA A 17 4.84 15.71 16.15
C ALA A 17 4.43 16.88 17.06
N LEU A 18 3.29 17.52 16.79
CA LEU A 18 2.70 18.59 17.61
C LEU A 18 1.82 18.05 18.76
N GLY A 19 1.78 16.74 19.01
CA GLY A 19 0.98 16.12 20.08
C GLY A 19 -0.53 16.06 19.83
N HIS A 20 -0.98 16.31 18.61
CA HIS A 20 -2.39 16.24 18.22
C HIS A 20 -2.78 14.83 17.73
N ASP A 21 -2.57 13.82 18.57
CA ASP A 21 -2.62 12.40 18.19
C ASP A 21 -3.91 12.00 17.46
N ARG A 22 -5.08 12.44 17.94
CA ARG A 22 -6.37 12.09 17.32
C ARG A 22 -6.49 12.62 15.89
N ALA A 23 -6.12 13.88 15.69
CA ALA A 23 -6.18 14.52 14.37
C ALA A 23 -5.11 13.93 13.44
N GLY A 24 -3.92 13.65 13.98
CA GLY A 24 -2.84 13.01 13.26
C GLY A 24 -3.19 11.60 12.77
N ILE A 25 -3.73 10.75 13.65
CA ILE A 25 -4.21 9.40 13.29
C ILE A 25 -5.35 9.48 12.28
N ALA A 26 -6.27 10.45 12.41
CA ALA A 26 -7.33 10.65 11.43
C ALA A 26 -6.78 11.01 10.05
N ALA A 27 -5.75 11.86 9.96
CA ALA A 27 -5.09 12.20 8.71
C ALA A 27 -4.40 10.98 8.07
N VAL A 28 -3.70 10.16 8.87
CA VAL A 28 -3.10 8.90 8.40
C VAL A 28 -4.17 7.92 7.92
N ALA A 29 -5.28 7.78 8.64
CA ALA A 29 -6.39 6.91 8.23
C ALA A 29 -7.02 7.39 6.91
N MET A 30 -7.16 8.71 6.72
CA MET A 30 -7.60 9.28 5.44
C MET A 30 -6.60 9.01 4.31
N ALA A 31 -5.29 9.06 4.57
CA ALA A 31 -4.28 8.71 3.58
C ALA A 31 -4.43 7.25 3.13
N MET A 32 -4.60 6.32 4.06
CA MET A 32 -4.85 4.90 3.77
C MET A 32 -6.15 4.69 2.97
N GLY A 33 -7.18 5.49 3.26
CA GLY A 33 -8.43 5.48 2.48
C GLY A 33 -8.22 5.98 1.05
N ALA A 34 -7.43 7.05 0.88
CA ALA A 34 -7.09 7.60 -0.43
C ALA A 34 -6.28 6.59 -1.26
N GLU A 35 -5.29 5.91 -0.68
CA GLU A 35 -4.50 4.85 -1.32
C GLU A 35 -5.41 3.73 -1.86
N ASN A 36 -6.35 3.25 -1.02
CA ASN A 36 -7.33 2.23 -1.43
C ASN A 36 -8.25 2.66 -2.57
N ALA A 37 -8.50 3.96 -2.73
CA ALA A 37 -9.27 4.50 -3.87
C ALA A 37 -8.43 4.53 -5.16
N VAL A 38 -7.10 4.64 -5.08
CA VAL A 38 -6.20 4.62 -6.26
C VAL A 38 -6.11 3.25 -6.89
N PHE A 39 -6.09 2.19 -6.07
CA PHE A 39 -6.05 0.82 -6.56
C PHE A 39 -7.39 0.33 -7.16
N GLN A 40 -8.44 1.15 -7.08
CA GLN A 40 -9.66 0.96 -7.86
C GLN A 40 -9.48 1.60 -9.24
N ARG A 41 -9.30 0.79 -10.28
CA ARG A 41 -9.22 1.26 -11.67
C ARG A 41 -10.42 0.73 -12.45
N ASN A 42 -11.23 1.64 -12.99
CA ASN A 42 -12.36 1.34 -13.88
C ASN A 42 -13.47 0.44 -13.28
N GLY A 43 -13.87 0.67 -12.02
CA GLY A 43 -15.03 -0.01 -11.42
C GLY A 43 -14.78 -1.45 -10.94
N ASP A 44 -13.67 -2.07 -11.37
CA ASP A 44 -13.23 -3.38 -10.86
C ASP A 44 -12.04 -3.22 -9.90
N VAL A 45 -12.20 -3.78 -8.70
CA VAL A 45 -11.19 -3.83 -7.65
C VAL A 45 -10.09 -4.80 -8.09
N THR A 46 -9.14 -4.35 -8.90
CA THR A 46 -8.15 -5.23 -9.55
C THR A 46 -7.28 -5.95 -8.51
N VAL A 47 -6.91 -5.30 -7.41
CA VAL A 47 -6.33 -5.90 -6.19
C VAL A 47 -6.63 -4.98 -5.01
N GLY A 48 -7.70 -5.24 -4.26
CA GLY A 48 -7.97 -4.47 -3.05
C GLY A 48 -6.99 -4.89 -1.95
N LEU A 49 -6.26 -3.96 -1.35
CA LEU A 49 -5.42 -4.25 -0.16
C LEU A 49 -6.25 -4.89 0.97
N THR A 50 -7.55 -4.58 1.05
CA THR A 50 -8.50 -5.19 2.00
C THR A 50 -8.97 -6.60 1.59
N TYR A 51 -8.76 -7.00 0.33
CA TYR A 51 -9.07 -8.33 -0.21
C TYR A 51 -7.82 -9.22 -0.31
N MET A 52 -6.79 -8.96 0.49
CA MET A 52 -5.54 -9.75 0.46
C MET A 52 -5.70 -11.20 0.89
N THR A 53 -6.72 -11.53 1.66
CA THR A 53 -7.13 -12.92 1.92
C THR A 53 -7.53 -13.64 0.62
N GLY A 54 -8.16 -12.93 -0.32
CA GLY A 54 -8.49 -13.45 -1.64
C GLY A 54 -7.25 -13.75 -2.49
N ALA A 55 -6.16 -13.00 -2.33
CA ALA A 55 -4.89 -13.31 -3.00
C ALA A 55 -4.32 -14.65 -2.52
N LEU A 56 -4.32 -14.90 -1.21
CA LEU A 56 -3.85 -16.17 -0.64
C LEU A 56 -4.76 -17.35 -1.03
N VAL A 57 -6.08 -17.15 -1.06
CA VAL A 57 -7.03 -18.15 -1.58
C VAL A 57 -6.74 -18.47 -3.05
N LYS A 58 -6.49 -17.46 -3.89
CA LYS A 58 -6.11 -17.66 -5.30
C LYS A 58 -4.80 -18.41 -5.45
N VAL A 59 -3.81 -18.18 -4.57
CA VAL A 59 -2.57 -18.99 -4.53
C VAL A 59 -2.91 -20.46 -4.33
N GLY A 60 -3.70 -20.79 -3.31
CA GLY A 60 -4.11 -22.18 -3.02
C GLY A 60 -4.88 -22.83 -4.18
N GLN A 61 -5.83 -22.09 -4.78
CA GLN A 61 -6.62 -22.56 -5.93
C GLN A 61 -5.73 -22.84 -7.14
N ARG A 62 -4.77 -21.95 -7.44
CA ARG A 62 -3.85 -22.10 -8.57
C ARG A 62 -2.87 -23.25 -8.36
N ILE A 63 -2.38 -23.45 -7.13
CA ILE A 63 -1.56 -24.61 -6.79
C ILE A 63 -2.36 -25.91 -6.99
N ALA A 64 -3.59 -25.97 -6.48
CA ALA A 64 -4.46 -27.13 -6.66
C ALA A 64 -4.77 -27.38 -8.15
N GLY A 65 -5.06 -26.34 -8.92
CA GLY A 65 -5.31 -26.43 -10.37
C GLY A 65 -4.08 -26.88 -11.16
N ALA A 66 -2.88 -26.46 -10.76
CA ALA A 66 -1.62 -26.91 -11.35
C ALA A 66 -1.34 -28.40 -11.06
N ILE A 67 -1.63 -28.87 -9.84
CA ILE A 67 -1.49 -30.28 -9.45
C ILE A 67 -2.46 -31.17 -10.25
N VAL A 68 -3.69 -30.69 -10.51
CA VAL A 68 -4.71 -31.41 -11.29
C VAL A 68 -4.48 -31.25 -12.81
N GLY A 69 -3.51 -30.43 -13.25
CA GLY A 69 -3.15 -30.23 -14.66
C GLY A 69 -4.16 -29.40 -15.46
N ARG A 70 -5.04 -28.64 -14.79
CA ARG A 70 -6.15 -27.90 -15.43
C ARG A 70 -5.91 -26.40 -15.59
N GLU A 71 -4.93 -25.81 -14.89
CA GLU A 71 -4.68 -24.37 -14.92
C GLU A 71 -3.20 -23.98 -15.04
N PRO A 72 -2.89 -22.81 -15.64
CA PRO A 72 -1.53 -22.28 -15.71
C PRO A 72 -0.96 -21.89 -14.34
N ASN A 73 0.36 -22.07 -14.20
CA ASN A 73 1.15 -21.95 -12.97
C ASN A 73 1.46 -20.49 -12.57
N ASP A 74 0.42 -19.66 -12.39
CA ASP A 74 0.57 -18.22 -12.09
C ASP A 74 0.38 -17.85 -10.60
N TRP A 75 0.42 -18.84 -9.70
CA TRP A 75 0.24 -18.62 -8.25
C TRP A 75 1.32 -17.69 -7.65
N TRP A 76 2.54 -17.73 -8.19
CA TRP A 76 3.69 -16.98 -7.66
C TRP A 76 3.45 -15.47 -7.65
N ARG A 77 2.69 -14.92 -8.61
CA ARG A 77 2.36 -13.50 -8.67
C ARG A 77 1.54 -13.05 -7.46
N TYR A 78 0.52 -13.84 -7.10
CA TYR A 78 -0.32 -13.57 -5.93
C TYR A 78 0.44 -13.76 -4.62
N ALA A 79 1.32 -14.78 -4.56
CA ALA A 79 2.18 -15.01 -3.41
C ALA A 79 3.18 -13.86 -3.19
N LEU A 80 3.79 -13.35 -4.26
CA LEU A 80 4.70 -12.19 -4.19
C LEU A 80 3.97 -10.92 -3.74
N LEU A 81 2.76 -10.67 -4.24
CA LEU A 81 1.95 -9.53 -3.78
C LEU A 81 1.66 -9.63 -2.28
N TRP A 82 1.23 -10.81 -1.82
CA TRP A 82 0.96 -11.05 -0.40
C TRP A 82 2.22 -10.89 0.46
N ALA A 83 3.34 -11.50 0.04
CA ALA A 83 4.60 -11.42 0.75
C ALA A 83 5.13 -9.98 0.79
N GLY A 84 5.03 -9.24 -0.31
CA GLY A 84 5.43 -7.83 -0.37
C GLY A 84 4.67 -6.97 0.63
N LEU A 85 3.35 -7.14 0.73
CA LEU A 85 2.55 -6.43 1.73
C LEU A 85 2.92 -6.83 3.16
N ALA A 86 3.03 -8.14 3.43
CA ALA A 86 3.36 -8.65 4.76
C ALA A 86 4.73 -8.16 5.23
N CYS A 87 5.75 -8.24 4.36
CA CYS A 87 7.08 -7.72 4.63
C CYS A 87 7.08 -6.20 4.80
N GLY A 88 6.35 -5.46 3.96
CA GLY A 88 6.21 -4.01 4.09
C GLY A 88 5.60 -3.59 5.41
N GLY A 89 4.52 -4.27 5.84
CA GLY A 89 3.89 -4.04 7.14
C GLY A 89 4.81 -4.36 8.32
N ALA A 90 5.54 -5.48 8.24
CA ALA A 90 6.53 -5.85 9.27
C ALA A 90 7.66 -4.82 9.37
N LEU A 91 8.23 -4.39 8.25
CA LEU A 91 9.27 -3.35 8.21
C LEU A 91 8.74 -2.00 8.71
N GLY A 92 7.51 -1.63 8.34
CA GLY A 92 6.85 -0.43 8.84
C GLY A 92 6.67 -0.46 10.36
N ALA A 93 6.20 -1.57 10.92
CA ALA A 93 6.06 -1.77 12.35
C ALA A 93 7.42 -1.70 13.08
N LEU A 94 8.45 -2.37 12.56
CA LEU A 94 9.81 -2.31 13.12
C LEU A 94 10.36 -0.87 13.10
N THR A 95 10.14 -0.14 12.02
CA THR A 95 10.56 1.27 11.91
C THR A 95 9.80 2.15 12.88
N TYR A 96 8.50 1.93 13.06
CA TYR A 96 7.71 2.65 14.06
C TYR A 96 8.21 2.36 15.48
N LEU A 97 8.63 1.13 15.79
CA LEU A 97 9.19 0.79 17.11
C LEU A 97 10.55 1.47 17.38
N THR A 98 11.32 1.82 16.35
CA THR A 98 12.64 2.46 16.52
C THR A 98 12.57 3.99 16.55
N VAL A 99 11.74 4.60 15.71
CA VAL A 99 11.70 6.07 15.54
C VAL A 99 10.30 6.68 15.76
N GLY A 100 9.30 5.89 16.16
CA GLY A 100 7.95 6.35 16.46
C GLY A 100 7.26 6.98 15.26
N ALA A 101 6.51 8.05 15.50
CA ALA A 101 5.77 8.79 14.47
C ALA A 101 6.66 9.37 13.36
N ALA A 102 7.97 9.55 13.61
CA ALA A 102 8.90 10.01 12.58
C ALA A 102 9.05 9.01 11.42
N ALA A 103 8.69 7.74 11.62
CA ALA A 103 8.62 6.73 10.56
C ALA A 103 7.70 7.15 9.40
N LEU A 104 6.68 7.98 9.66
CA LEU A 104 5.77 8.49 8.63
C LEU A 104 6.49 9.32 7.56
N TRP A 105 7.61 9.98 7.90
CA TRP A 105 8.37 10.76 6.91
C TRP A 105 9.00 9.88 5.82
N ILE A 106 9.34 8.63 6.13
CA ILE A 106 9.82 7.66 5.14
C ILE A 106 8.70 7.36 4.14
N ALA A 107 7.48 7.11 4.63
CA ALA A 107 6.33 6.89 3.77
C ALA A 107 6.03 8.13 2.91
N VAL A 108 6.04 9.33 3.49
CA VAL A 108 5.88 10.60 2.74
C VAL A 108 6.92 10.71 1.62
N ALA A 109 8.19 10.46 1.90
CA ALA A 109 9.26 10.56 0.90
C ALA A 109 9.06 9.57 -0.26
N ILE A 110 8.68 8.33 0.05
CA ILE A 110 8.43 7.28 -0.96
C ILE A 110 7.24 7.68 -1.85
N VAL A 111 6.11 8.06 -1.25
CA VAL A 111 4.88 8.41 -2.00
C VAL A 111 5.08 9.68 -2.83
N LEU A 112 5.75 10.70 -2.29
CA LEU A 112 6.12 11.91 -3.06
C LEU A 112 7.05 11.57 -4.21
N GLY A 113 8.08 10.76 -3.98
CA GLY A 113 9.00 10.32 -5.03
C GLY A 113 8.27 9.58 -6.16
N GLY A 114 7.34 8.69 -5.80
CA GLY A 114 6.47 7.99 -6.74
C GLY A 114 5.55 8.92 -7.51
N ALA A 115 4.95 9.91 -6.85
CA ALA A 115 4.11 10.92 -7.48
C ALA A 115 4.89 11.76 -8.50
N LEU A 116 6.08 12.24 -8.12
CA LEU A 116 6.97 13.01 -9.00
C LEU A 116 7.44 12.19 -10.20
N TRP A 117 7.78 10.92 -9.98
CA TRP A 117 8.17 10.01 -11.06
C TRP A 117 7.00 9.76 -12.03
N ALA A 118 5.80 9.52 -11.52
CA ALA A 118 4.60 9.32 -12.33
C ALA A 118 4.29 10.57 -13.18
N GLU A 119 4.39 11.78 -12.60
CA GLU A 119 4.20 13.03 -13.34
C GLU A 119 5.23 13.22 -14.46
N ARG A 120 6.51 12.88 -14.21
CA ARG A 120 7.57 12.93 -15.24
C ARG A 120 7.31 11.93 -16.36
N ARG A 121 6.82 10.74 -16.02
CA ARG A 121 6.51 9.69 -17.00
C ARG A 121 5.30 10.05 -17.87
N TYR A 122 4.28 10.70 -17.32
CA TYR A 122 3.12 11.17 -18.09
C TYR A 122 3.43 12.35 -19.01
N ARG A 123 4.34 13.25 -18.61
CA ARG A 123 4.78 14.37 -19.45
C ARG A 123 5.69 13.99 -20.62
N SER A 124 6.23 12.76 -20.63
CA SER A 124 7.16 12.28 -21.65
C SER A 124 6.51 11.34 -22.69
N VAL A 125 5.19 11.19 -22.65
CA VAL A 125 4.35 10.46 -23.61
C VAL A 125 3.44 11.45 -24.30
#